data_AF-A0A971NPG7-F1
#
_entry.id   AF-A0A971NPG7-F1
#
_cell.length_a   1.000
_cell.length_b   1.000
_cell.length_c   1.000
_cell.angle_alpha   90.00
_cell.angle_beta   90.00
_cell.angle_gamma   90.00
#
_symmetry.space_group_name_H-M   'P 1'
#
loop_
_entity.id
_entity.type
_entity.pdbx_description
1 polymer ?
#
loop_
_entity_poly.entity_id
_entity_poly.type
_entity_poly.pdbx_seq_one_letter_code
_entity_poly.pdbx_strand_id
1 'polypeptide(L)'
;MTASVITEPGVTTRDGVIALAGDITSRVTNGLMEAYDRVSRDRKAVRLDFSGANRMDVSGLNALIKLHERAKTRRVRLEATGLSLLFRDIFRASRLDEAIMPDPPGVTDRAGEAPAAGPWAAPVQRLRVKDVPEGAVSHNVDGLAVAGPVQGFGRLWEKTYRMRLTGVDADPSDVVRVWKEHFPELQPRENRFFPTPSGIAPGEVVLINASTPAGPLYTGVQVLYADRESFAFITPQGHPEAGWVSFDACEEQGAIVVRVQGFARASDPLYELGFELMGSRMQEGIWRHVLVSLGRLFGVEGYVNLEKSCVGNDFQWERAGNVWYNAQIRSAGYALMRLAGL
;
A
#
# COMPACT_ATOMS: atom_id res chain seq x y z
N MET A 1 23.35 -33.98 -4.68
CA MET A 1 22.49 -33.29 -5.67
C MET A 1 21.12 -33.09 -5.03
N THR A 2 20.88 -31.92 -4.44
CA THR A 2 19.60 -31.57 -3.83
C THR A 2 18.64 -31.15 -4.95
N ALA A 3 17.55 -31.89 -5.10
CA ALA A 3 16.55 -31.64 -6.14
C ALA A 3 15.81 -30.32 -5.87
N SER A 4 15.92 -29.35 -6.79
CA SER A 4 15.04 -28.20 -6.83
C SER A 4 13.63 -28.68 -7.16
N VAL A 5 12.74 -28.66 -6.18
CA VAL A 5 11.29 -28.82 -6.41
C VAL A 5 10.81 -27.52 -7.05
N ILE A 6 10.29 -27.62 -8.27
CA ILE A 6 9.71 -26.50 -9.00
C ILE A 6 8.43 -26.10 -8.26
N THR A 7 8.51 -25.06 -7.45
CA THR A 7 7.34 -24.28 -7.01
C THR A 7 6.96 -23.30 -8.12
N GLU A 8 5.75 -22.74 -8.03
CA GLU A 8 5.15 -21.80 -8.99
C GLU A 8 6.14 -20.78 -9.62
N PRO A 9 5.87 -20.26 -10.83
CA PRO A 9 6.83 -19.44 -11.58
C PRO A 9 7.47 -18.37 -10.70
N GLY A 10 8.79 -18.43 -10.57
CA GLY A 10 9.55 -17.43 -9.82
C GLY A 10 9.78 -17.72 -8.33
N VAL A 11 9.34 -18.87 -7.77
CA VAL A 11 9.70 -19.27 -6.40
C VAL A 11 10.40 -20.62 -6.38
N THR A 12 11.58 -20.72 -5.79
CA THR A 12 12.29 -22.00 -5.60
C THR A 12 12.88 -22.10 -4.20
N THR A 13 13.21 -23.32 -3.76
CA THR A 13 13.84 -23.54 -2.45
C THR A 13 15.16 -24.31 -2.61
N ARG A 14 16.23 -23.83 -1.97
CA ARG A 14 17.54 -24.50 -1.93
C ARG A 14 18.24 -24.25 -0.60
N ASP A 15 18.71 -25.31 0.07
CA ASP A 15 19.48 -25.25 1.33
C ASP A 15 18.82 -24.42 2.46
N GLY A 16 17.48 -24.34 2.42
CA GLY A 16 16.68 -23.54 3.36
C GLY A 16 16.70 -22.03 3.11
N VAL A 17 17.01 -21.64 1.87
CA VAL A 17 16.78 -20.31 1.28
C VAL A 17 15.61 -20.44 0.31
N ILE A 18 14.76 -19.42 0.28
CA ILE A 18 13.69 -19.28 -0.72
C ILE A 18 14.20 -18.28 -1.76
N ALA A 19 14.43 -18.71 -2.99
CA ALA A 19 14.85 -17.84 -4.07
C ALA A 19 13.64 -17.35 -4.87
N LEU A 20 13.58 -16.03 -5.05
CA LEU A 20 12.57 -15.29 -5.80
C LEU A 20 13.19 -14.82 -7.12
N ALA A 21 12.57 -15.18 -8.23
CA ALA A 21 13.06 -14.90 -9.58
C ALA A 21 11.97 -14.35 -10.50
N GLY A 22 12.34 -13.46 -11.42
CA GLY A 22 11.42 -12.82 -12.35
C GLY A 22 10.53 -11.77 -11.67
N ASP A 23 9.24 -11.77 -12.02
CA ASP A 23 8.28 -10.76 -11.58
C ASP A 23 7.61 -11.16 -10.26
N ILE A 24 7.81 -10.35 -9.23
CA ILE A 24 7.25 -10.55 -7.89
C ILE A 24 5.88 -9.86 -7.85
N THR A 25 4.83 -10.64 -8.09
CA THR A 25 3.43 -10.19 -8.14
C THR A 25 2.56 -11.10 -7.28
N SER A 26 1.25 -10.91 -7.29
CA SER A 26 0.29 -11.81 -6.64
C SER A 26 0.47 -13.29 -7.02
N ARG A 27 1.02 -13.57 -8.21
CA ARG A 27 1.32 -14.92 -8.70
C ARG A 27 2.31 -15.69 -7.83
N VAL A 28 3.21 -15.01 -7.11
CA VAL A 28 4.18 -15.71 -6.25
C VAL A 28 3.59 -16.09 -4.89
N THR A 29 2.40 -15.61 -4.54
CA THR A 29 1.86 -15.72 -3.16
C THR A 29 1.75 -17.15 -2.67
N ASN A 30 1.16 -18.05 -3.47
CA ASN A 30 0.96 -19.44 -3.05
C ASN A 30 2.29 -20.19 -2.98
N GLY A 31 3.09 -20.12 -4.05
CA GLY A 31 4.43 -20.69 -4.09
C GLY A 31 5.33 -20.22 -2.94
N LEU A 32 5.24 -18.93 -2.57
CA LEU A 32 6.00 -18.34 -1.46
C LEU A 32 5.58 -18.90 -0.10
N MET A 33 4.28 -19.06 0.14
CA MET A 33 3.76 -19.64 1.38
C MET A 33 4.14 -21.11 1.53
N GLU A 34 4.03 -21.89 0.45
CA GLU A 34 4.43 -23.30 0.43
C GLU A 34 5.94 -23.46 0.65
N ALA A 35 6.75 -22.65 -0.04
CA ALA A 35 8.19 -22.63 0.12
C ALA A 35 8.58 -22.33 1.58
N TYR A 36 7.92 -21.34 2.19
CA TYR A 36 8.12 -21.01 3.60
C TYR A 36 7.77 -22.16 4.54
N ASP A 37 6.61 -22.80 4.36
CA ASP A 37 6.21 -23.93 5.21
C ASP A 37 7.17 -25.13 5.14
N ARG A 38 7.82 -25.34 3.99
CA ARG A 38 8.85 -26.37 3.84
C ARG A 38 10.15 -25.97 4.55
N VAL A 39 10.57 -24.72 4.37
CA VAL A 39 11.89 -24.25 4.81
C VAL A 39 11.93 -23.83 6.28
N SER A 40 10.83 -23.32 6.84
CA SER A 40 10.81 -22.69 8.17
C SER A 40 10.87 -23.69 9.34
N ARG A 41 10.74 -25.00 9.07
CA ARG A 41 10.69 -26.03 10.13
C ARG A 41 11.98 -26.00 10.96
N ASP A 42 11.82 -25.87 12.28
CA ASP A 42 12.91 -25.83 13.26
C ASP A 42 13.95 -24.72 13.05
N ARG A 43 13.59 -23.65 12.30
CA ARG A 43 14.46 -22.49 12.06
C ARG A 43 14.01 -21.28 12.87
N LYS A 44 14.98 -20.46 13.27
CA LYS A 44 14.73 -19.13 13.86
C LYS A 44 14.69 -18.01 12.82
N ALA A 45 15.21 -18.27 11.63
CA ALA A 45 15.25 -17.33 10.52
C ALA A 45 15.15 -18.06 9.17
N VAL A 46 14.54 -17.41 8.19
CA VAL A 46 14.46 -17.86 6.80
C VAL A 46 14.96 -16.73 5.89
N ARG A 47 15.83 -17.07 4.94
CA ARG A 47 16.36 -16.13 3.96
C ARG A 47 15.57 -16.18 2.67
N LEU A 48 15.27 -15.00 2.15
CA LEU A 48 14.65 -14.75 0.86
C LEU A 48 15.72 -14.16 -0.06
N ASP A 49 16.08 -14.88 -1.12
CA ASP A 49 17.08 -14.45 -2.09
C ASP A 49 16.37 -13.79 -3.28
N PHE A 50 16.65 -12.51 -3.50
CA PHE A 50 16.07 -11.68 -4.56
C PHE A 50 17.01 -11.50 -5.76
N SER A 51 18.15 -12.21 -5.81
CA SER A 51 19.15 -12.03 -6.88
C SER A 51 18.62 -12.32 -8.29
N GLY A 52 17.57 -13.13 -8.41
CA GLY A 52 16.89 -13.40 -9.68
C GLY A 52 15.68 -12.51 -9.96
N ALA A 53 15.30 -11.61 -9.05
CA ALA A 53 14.09 -10.81 -9.15
C ALA A 53 14.30 -9.58 -10.05
N ASN A 54 13.38 -9.38 -11.00
CA ASN A 54 13.50 -8.34 -12.03
C ASN A 54 12.58 -7.15 -11.74
N ARG A 55 11.33 -7.43 -11.38
CA ARG A 55 10.28 -6.43 -11.15
C ARG A 55 9.46 -6.83 -9.94
N MET A 56 8.92 -5.85 -9.25
CA MET A 56 7.88 -6.05 -8.23
C MET A 56 6.78 -5.01 -8.43
N ASP A 57 5.54 -5.42 -8.24
CA ASP A 57 4.38 -4.53 -8.12
C ASP A 57 3.87 -4.51 -6.67
N VAL A 58 2.79 -3.76 -6.42
CA VAL A 58 2.21 -3.63 -5.08
C VAL A 58 1.59 -4.95 -4.59
N SER A 59 1.15 -5.82 -5.49
CA SER A 59 0.63 -7.14 -5.12
C SER A 59 1.75 -8.10 -4.66
N GLY A 60 2.98 -7.91 -5.18
CA GLY A 60 4.19 -8.53 -4.64
C GLY A 60 4.52 -8.08 -3.21
N LEU A 61 4.35 -6.79 -2.89
CA LEU A 61 4.47 -6.31 -1.50
C LEU A 61 3.45 -6.98 -0.58
N ASN A 62 2.20 -7.12 -1.03
CA ASN A 62 1.16 -7.82 -0.27
C ASN A 62 1.57 -9.27 0.04
N ALA A 63 2.13 -9.98 -0.94
CA ALA A 63 2.62 -11.35 -0.75
C ALA A 63 3.74 -11.42 0.31
N LEU A 64 4.69 -10.49 0.28
CA LEU A 64 5.80 -10.42 1.24
C LEU A 64 5.33 -10.07 2.66
N ILE A 65 4.37 -9.15 2.82
CA ILE A 65 3.79 -8.85 4.14
C ILE A 65 2.95 -10.03 4.65
N LYS A 66 2.15 -10.68 3.81
CA LYS A 66 1.42 -11.91 4.20
C LYS A 66 2.39 -12.97 4.71
N LEU A 67 3.53 -13.14 4.05
CA LEU A 67 4.58 -14.04 4.50
C LEU A 67 5.15 -13.60 5.86
N HIS A 68 5.43 -12.31 6.03
CA HIS A 68 5.87 -11.76 7.31
C HIS A 68 4.89 -12.06 8.45
N GLU A 69 3.58 -11.87 8.25
CA GLU A 69 2.56 -12.20 9.26
C GLU A 69 2.60 -13.70 9.63
N ARG A 70 2.73 -14.59 8.63
CA ARG A 70 2.89 -16.03 8.87
C ARG A 70 4.19 -16.34 9.62
N ALA A 71 5.28 -15.64 9.31
CA ALA A 71 6.56 -15.85 9.98
C ALA A 71 6.56 -15.36 11.43
N LYS A 72 5.95 -14.20 11.66
CA LYS A 72 5.76 -13.59 12.98
C LYS A 72 4.97 -14.50 13.92
N THR A 73 3.86 -15.10 13.47
CA THR A 73 3.09 -16.05 14.30
C THR A 73 3.91 -17.28 14.73
N ARG A 74 4.91 -17.68 13.94
CA ARG A 74 5.84 -18.78 14.24
C ARG A 74 7.14 -18.31 14.91
N ARG A 75 7.28 -17.01 15.21
CA ARG A 75 8.50 -16.39 15.75
C ARG A 75 9.75 -16.66 14.91
N VAL A 76 9.57 -16.71 13.60
CA VAL A 76 10.64 -16.88 12.60
C VAL A 76 10.94 -15.51 12.00
N ARG A 77 12.21 -15.12 11.96
CA ARG A 77 12.64 -13.89 11.29
C ARG A 77 12.75 -14.10 9.78
N LEU A 78 12.48 -13.06 9.01
CA LEU A 78 12.73 -13.03 7.57
C LEU A 78 13.89 -12.11 7.27
N GLU A 79 14.80 -12.59 6.44
CA GLU A 79 15.99 -11.86 5.99
C GLU A 79 15.98 -11.82 4.45
N ALA A 80 16.26 -10.68 3.84
CA ALA A 80 16.38 -10.54 2.40
C ALA A 80 17.85 -10.45 1.98
N THR A 81 18.24 -11.20 0.97
CA THR A 81 19.59 -11.19 0.39
C THR A 81 19.54 -10.95 -1.10
N GLY A 82 20.63 -10.44 -1.69
CA GLY A 82 20.73 -10.29 -3.15
C GLY A 82 19.78 -9.22 -3.71
N LEU A 83 19.39 -8.24 -2.90
CA LEU A 83 18.56 -7.12 -3.34
C LEU A 83 19.36 -6.20 -4.27
N SER A 84 18.84 -5.98 -5.47
CA SER A 84 19.31 -4.89 -6.33
C SER A 84 19.02 -3.51 -5.71
N LEU A 85 19.66 -2.45 -6.22
CA LEU A 85 19.40 -1.08 -5.76
C LEU A 85 17.91 -0.71 -5.84
N LEU A 86 17.24 -1.09 -6.93
CA LEU A 86 15.80 -0.90 -7.09
C LEU A 86 15.01 -1.56 -5.95
N PHE A 87 15.28 -2.84 -5.64
CA PHE A 87 14.55 -3.54 -4.58
C PHE A 87 14.86 -2.97 -3.19
N ARG A 88 16.10 -2.52 -2.93
CA ARG A 88 16.44 -1.82 -1.68
C ARG A 88 15.65 -0.53 -1.53
N ASP A 89 15.48 0.23 -2.61
CA ASP A 89 14.68 1.45 -2.61
C ASP A 89 13.19 1.17 -2.39
N ILE A 90 12.64 0.13 -3.04
CA ILE A 90 11.26 -0.31 -2.80
C ILE A 90 11.06 -0.73 -1.35
N PHE A 91 12.00 -1.48 -0.77
CA PHE A 91 11.92 -1.91 0.64
C PHE A 91 11.85 -0.71 1.59
N ARG A 92 12.67 0.33 1.34
CA ARG A 92 12.67 1.55 2.16
C ARG A 92 11.43 2.41 1.93
N ALA A 93 11.00 2.59 0.68
CA ALA A 93 9.85 3.42 0.31
C ALA A 93 8.53 2.84 0.84
N SER A 94 8.40 1.51 0.86
CA SER A 94 7.22 0.79 1.39
C SER A 94 7.33 0.42 2.88
N ARG A 95 8.49 0.70 3.51
CA ARG A 95 8.84 0.28 4.87
C ARG A 95 8.84 -1.25 5.11
N LEU A 96 9.02 -2.02 4.04
CA LEU A 96 9.15 -3.48 4.10
C LEU A 96 10.44 -3.92 4.80
N ASP A 97 11.45 -3.04 4.84
CA ASP A 97 12.73 -3.25 5.53
C ASP A 97 12.59 -3.48 7.05
N GLU A 98 11.52 -3.01 7.69
CA GLU A 98 11.19 -3.34 9.08
C GLU A 98 10.58 -4.75 9.25
N ALA A 99 9.99 -5.31 8.19
CA ALA A 99 9.34 -6.61 8.21
C ALA A 99 10.29 -7.74 7.78
N ILE A 100 11.13 -7.45 6.79
CA ILE A 100 12.10 -8.37 6.19
C ILE A 100 13.44 -7.65 6.17
N MET A 101 14.35 -8.08 7.03
CA MET A 101 15.63 -7.37 7.23
C MET A 101 16.52 -7.56 6.00
N PRO A 102 16.84 -6.50 5.24
CA PRO A 102 17.77 -6.61 4.14
C PRO A 102 19.19 -6.86 4.66
N ASP A 103 19.97 -7.64 3.92
CA ASP A 103 21.40 -7.77 4.15
C ASP A 103 22.11 -6.40 4.06
N PRO A 104 23.24 -6.22 4.77
CA PRO A 104 24.05 -5.02 4.61
C PRO A 104 24.41 -4.83 3.13
N PRO A 105 24.39 -3.59 2.60
CA PRO A 105 24.76 -3.34 1.22
C PRO A 105 26.19 -3.83 0.95
N GLY A 106 26.36 -4.61 -0.11
CA GLY A 106 27.66 -5.11 -0.56
C GLY A 106 28.56 -3.98 -1.05
N VAL A 107 29.88 -4.22 -1.13
CA VAL A 107 30.85 -3.24 -1.66
C VAL A 107 30.53 -2.88 -3.12
N THR A 108 29.94 -3.80 -3.87
CA THR A 108 29.47 -3.62 -5.26
C THR A 108 28.15 -2.85 -5.38
N ASP A 109 27.38 -2.69 -4.30
CA ASP A 109 26.13 -1.90 -4.30
C ASP A 109 26.41 -0.39 -4.29
N ARG A 110 27.67 0.03 -4.10
CA ARG A 110 28.07 1.43 -3.93
C ARG A 110 28.51 2.14 -5.20
N ALA A 111 28.48 1.46 -6.35
CA ALA A 111 28.92 2.04 -7.62
C ALA A 111 27.86 1.84 -8.71
N GLY A 112 27.26 2.95 -9.15
CA GLY A 112 26.66 3.05 -10.48
C GLY A 112 25.16 3.33 -10.49
N GLU A 113 24.84 4.51 -11.03
CA GLU A 113 23.54 4.96 -11.54
C GLU A 113 22.41 5.17 -10.52
N ALA A 114 21.95 6.43 -10.42
CA ALA A 114 20.64 6.71 -9.85
C ALA A 114 19.62 5.89 -10.64
N PRO A 115 18.73 5.11 -9.99
CA PRO A 115 17.76 4.33 -10.72
C PRO A 115 16.96 5.25 -11.64
N ALA A 116 16.84 4.87 -12.92
CA ALA A 116 15.99 5.57 -13.87
C ALA A 116 14.58 5.74 -13.29
N ALA A 117 13.87 6.81 -13.66
CA ALA A 117 12.50 7.06 -13.20
C ALA A 117 11.62 5.83 -13.48
N GLY A 118 11.38 5.05 -12.43
CA GLY A 118 10.59 3.83 -12.47
C GLY A 118 9.18 4.07 -11.95
N PRO A 119 8.33 3.03 -11.94
CA PRO A 119 6.96 3.16 -11.44
C PRO A 119 6.90 3.34 -9.92
N TRP A 120 8.02 3.24 -9.20
CA TRP A 120 8.10 3.34 -7.74
C TRP A 120 8.57 4.72 -7.28
N ALA A 121 8.01 5.19 -6.17
CA ALA A 121 8.53 6.35 -5.48
C ALA A 121 9.95 6.09 -4.95
N ALA A 122 10.82 7.10 -5.06
CA ALA A 122 12.10 7.08 -4.36
C ALA A 122 11.86 7.09 -2.83
N PRO A 123 12.70 6.41 -2.04
CA PRO A 123 12.56 6.39 -0.60
C PRO A 123 12.78 7.78 0.01
N VAL A 124 11.87 8.19 0.88
CA VAL A 124 11.96 9.45 1.62
C VAL A 124 11.91 9.20 3.12
N GLN A 125 12.69 9.95 3.90
CA GLN A 125 12.61 9.88 5.36
C GLN A 125 11.36 10.59 5.90
N ARG A 126 11.01 11.72 5.27
CA ARG A 126 9.88 12.56 5.63
C ARG A 126 9.27 13.11 4.35
N LEU A 127 7.94 13.09 4.28
CA LEU A 127 7.18 13.76 3.24
C LEU A 127 7.47 15.25 3.26
N ARG A 128 7.44 15.85 2.07
CA ARG A 128 7.61 17.28 1.87
C ARG A 128 6.51 17.77 0.96
N VAL A 129 5.74 18.73 1.44
CA VAL A 129 4.70 19.41 0.68
C VAL A 129 5.27 20.75 0.24
N LYS A 130 5.60 20.87 -1.05
CA LYS A 130 6.21 22.10 -1.59
C LYS A 130 5.20 23.25 -1.66
N ASP A 131 4.03 22.95 -2.21
CA ASP A 131 2.93 23.89 -2.39
C ASP A 131 1.67 23.31 -1.77
N VAL A 132 0.91 24.14 -1.07
CA VAL A 132 -0.40 23.77 -0.50
C VAL A 132 -1.48 24.43 -1.35
N PRO A 133 -2.24 23.67 -2.15
CA PRO A 133 -3.32 24.23 -2.97
C PRO A 133 -4.36 24.97 -2.13
N GLU A 134 -5.05 25.92 -2.74
CA GLU A 134 -6.09 26.69 -2.05
C GLU A 134 -7.15 25.77 -1.43
N GLY A 135 -7.41 25.97 -0.14
CA GLY A 135 -8.35 25.17 0.63
C GLY A 135 -7.82 23.82 1.11
N ALA A 136 -6.62 23.39 0.72
CA ALA A 136 -5.96 22.20 1.27
C ALA A 136 -5.27 22.51 2.62
N VAL A 137 -5.08 21.48 3.46
CA VAL A 137 -4.39 21.60 4.75
C VAL A 137 -3.33 20.50 4.87
N SER A 138 -2.05 20.88 5.00
CA SER A 138 -0.92 19.94 5.06
C SER A 138 -0.47 19.55 6.48
N HIS A 139 -1.21 19.97 7.52
CA HIS A 139 -0.79 19.91 8.92
C HIS A 139 -0.36 18.53 9.42
N ASN A 140 -1.02 17.45 8.96
CA ASN A 140 -0.68 16.07 9.32
C ASN A 140 -0.02 15.31 8.16
N VAL A 141 0.77 16.00 7.33
CA VAL A 141 1.47 15.41 6.18
C VAL A 141 2.90 15.89 6.10
N ASP A 142 3.11 17.22 6.05
CA ASP A 142 4.45 17.77 5.87
C ASP A 142 5.36 17.41 7.06
N GLY A 143 6.56 16.91 6.76
CA GLY A 143 7.54 16.50 7.77
C GLY A 143 7.27 15.15 8.44
N LEU A 144 6.18 14.45 8.12
CA LEU A 144 5.89 13.11 8.65
C LEU A 144 6.50 12.01 7.77
N ALA A 145 6.82 10.86 8.35
CA ALA A 145 7.25 9.69 7.60
C ALA A 145 6.05 9.00 6.94
N VAL A 146 6.30 8.21 5.88
CA VAL A 146 5.32 7.23 5.39
C VAL A 146 5.15 6.09 6.39
N ALA A 147 3.96 5.50 6.43
CA ALA A 147 3.58 4.40 7.29
C ALA A 147 2.93 3.30 6.44
N GLY A 148 3.64 2.18 6.27
CA GLY A 148 3.11 0.95 5.71
C GLY A 148 2.44 0.07 6.79
N PRO A 149 2.03 -1.16 6.41
CA PRO A 149 1.28 -2.04 7.31
C PRO A 149 2.03 -2.39 8.59
N VAL A 150 3.36 -2.50 8.54
CA VAL A 150 4.17 -2.92 9.69
C VAL A 150 4.35 -1.80 10.74
N GLN A 151 4.03 -0.55 10.38
CA GLN A 151 4.00 0.58 11.31
C GLN A 151 2.66 0.73 12.04
N GLY A 152 1.60 0.05 11.61
CA GLY A 152 0.25 0.17 12.19
C GLY A 152 0.03 -0.65 13.45
N PHE A 153 -1.01 -0.29 14.22
CA PHE A 153 -1.36 -0.91 15.49
C PHE A 153 -2.35 -2.08 15.33
N GLY A 154 -3.47 -1.86 14.65
CA GLY A 154 -4.64 -2.73 14.63
C GLY A 154 -4.45 -4.02 13.85
N ARG A 155 -5.51 -4.79 13.64
CA ARG A 155 -5.48 -5.97 12.76
C ARG A 155 -5.15 -5.58 11.32
N LEU A 156 -4.43 -6.44 10.61
CA LEU A 156 -4.13 -6.25 9.18
C LEU A 156 -5.27 -6.77 8.33
N TRP A 157 -5.93 -5.85 7.62
CA TRP A 157 -7.03 -6.16 6.72
C TRP A 157 -6.60 -6.00 5.26
N GLU A 158 -7.02 -6.96 4.45
CA GLU A 158 -7.05 -6.85 3.00
C GLU A 158 -8.51 -6.72 2.56
N LYS A 159 -8.86 -5.60 1.92
CA LYS A 159 -10.20 -5.32 1.41
C LYS A 159 -10.11 -5.08 -0.08
N THR A 160 -10.74 -5.94 -0.87
CA THR A 160 -10.70 -5.88 -2.32
C THR A 160 -12.08 -5.56 -2.88
N TYR A 161 -12.20 -4.41 -3.53
CA TYR A 161 -13.40 -3.93 -4.21
C TYR A 161 -13.23 -4.15 -5.70
N ARG A 162 -14.22 -4.77 -6.36
CA ARG A 162 -14.16 -5.05 -7.80
C ARG A 162 -15.44 -4.64 -8.49
N MET A 163 -15.31 -4.05 -9.68
CA MET A 163 -16.43 -3.76 -10.57
C MET A 163 -16.04 -4.11 -12.01
N ARG A 164 -16.99 -4.68 -12.76
CA ARG A 164 -16.81 -4.98 -14.19
C ARG A 164 -17.34 -3.82 -15.03
N LEU A 165 -16.53 -3.35 -15.98
CA LEU A 165 -16.89 -2.34 -16.96
C LEU A 165 -17.35 -3.04 -18.26
N THR A 166 -18.51 -3.70 -18.19
CA THR A 166 -19.04 -4.50 -19.30
C THR A 166 -19.42 -3.62 -20.50
N GLY A 167 -19.00 -4.02 -21.71
CA GLY A 167 -19.36 -3.32 -22.95
C GLY A 167 -18.56 -2.05 -23.22
N VAL A 168 -17.51 -1.78 -22.44
CA VAL A 168 -16.59 -0.68 -22.68
C VAL A 168 -15.55 -1.09 -23.71
N ASP A 169 -15.41 -0.27 -24.75
CA ASP A 169 -14.33 -0.35 -25.74
C ASP A 169 -13.16 0.51 -25.26
N ALA A 170 -12.35 -0.06 -24.36
CA ALA A 170 -11.13 0.56 -23.83
C ALA A 170 -10.13 -0.51 -23.41
N ASP A 171 -8.85 -0.14 -23.35
CA ASP A 171 -7.83 -0.98 -22.73
C ASP A 171 -7.73 -0.69 -21.22
N PRO A 172 -7.25 -1.65 -20.41
CA PRO A 172 -6.99 -1.42 -18.99
C PRO A 172 -6.14 -0.17 -18.71
N SER A 173 -5.15 0.11 -19.58
CA SER A 173 -4.31 1.30 -19.46
C SER A 173 -5.05 2.62 -19.70
N ASP A 174 -6.06 2.62 -20.58
CA ASP A 174 -6.90 3.80 -20.78
C ASP A 174 -7.78 4.07 -19.57
N VAL A 175 -8.34 3.01 -18.99
CA VAL A 175 -9.14 3.11 -17.77
C VAL A 175 -8.32 3.68 -16.63
N VAL A 176 -7.10 3.21 -16.42
CA VAL A 176 -6.21 3.70 -15.36
C VAL A 176 -5.73 5.12 -15.62
N ARG A 177 -5.47 5.48 -16.87
CA ARG A 177 -5.14 6.86 -17.25
C ARG A 177 -6.27 7.82 -16.89
N VAL A 178 -7.49 7.54 -17.32
CA VAL A 178 -8.70 8.33 -16.98
C VAL A 178 -8.91 8.37 -15.47
N TRP A 179 -8.70 7.25 -14.78
CA TRP A 179 -8.83 7.19 -13.33
C TRP A 179 -7.85 8.14 -12.63
N LYS A 180 -6.58 8.20 -13.07
CA LYS A 180 -5.59 9.13 -12.53
C LYS A 180 -5.93 10.58 -12.81
N GLU A 181 -6.36 10.89 -14.04
CA GLU A 181 -6.73 12.24 -14.49
C GLU A 181 -7.93 12.79 -13.69
N HIS A 182 -8.93 11.96 -13.45
CA HIS A 182 -10.18 12.36 -12.78
C HIS A 182 -10.24 11.98 -11.30
N PHE A 183 -9.15 11.49 -10.70
CA PHE A 183 -9.16 10.92 -9.35
C PHE A 183 -9.87 11.78 -8.28
N PRO A 184 -9.68 13.12 -8.24
CA PRO A 184 -10.38 13.98 -7.27
C PRO A 184 -11.90 14.04 -7.48
N GLU A 185 -12.38 14.00 -8.73
CA GLU A 185 -13.80 14.12 -9.09
C GLU A 185 -14.59 12.85 -8.76
N LEU A 186 -13.90 11.72 -8.67
CA LEU A 186 -14.48 10.42 -8.34
C LEU A 186 -14.80 10.25 -6.84
N GLN A 187 -14.33 11.17 -6.00
CA GLN A 187 -14.46 11.08 -4.56
C GLN A 187 -15.86 11.52 -4.08
N PRO A 188 -16.37 10.94 -2.98
CA PRO A 188 -17.59 11.44 -2.37
C PRO A 188 -17.36 12.87 -1.84
N ARG A 189 -18.44 13.64 -1.70
CA ARG A 189 -18.39 15.09 -1.36
C ARG A 189 -17.67 15.38 -0.05
N GLU A 190 -17.71 14.45 0.88
CA GLU A 190 -17.09 14.54 2.20
C GLU A 190 -15.56 14.39 2.14
N ASN A 191 -15.00 13.98 1.00
CA ASN A 191 -13.58 13.65 0.85
C ASN A 191 -12.96 14.39 -0.34
N ARG A 192 -12.11 15.39 -0.07
CA ARG A 192 -11.48 16.22 -1.10
C ARG A 192 -10.00 15.89 -1.20
N PHE A 193 -9.57 15.45 -2.38
CA PHE A 193 -8.18 15.17 -2.69
C PHE A 193 -7.58 16.32 -3.49
N PHE A 194 -6.33 16.65 -3.18
CA PHE A 194 -5.59 17.74 -3.83
C PHE A 194 -4.25 17.19 -4.34
N PRO A 195 -4.23 16.60 -5.54
CA PRO A 195 -2.99 16.20 -6.20
C PRO A 195 -2.14 17.42 -6.56
N THR A 196 -0.84 17.22 -6.75
CA THR A 196 0.04 18.24 -7.30
C THR A 196 -0.23 18.43 -8.80
N PRO A 197 0.31 19.48 -9.45
CA PRO A 197 0.21 19.64 -10.90
C PRO A 197 0.77 18.47 -11.71
N SER A 198 1.68 17.68 -11.13
CA SER A 198 2.20 16.43 -11.72
C SER A 198 1.18 15.29 -11.72
N GLY A 199 0.04 15.46 -11.05
CA GLY A 199 -1.01 14.44 -10.93
C GLY A 199 -0.59 13.23 -10.09
N ILE A 200 -1.08 12.05 -10.48
CA ILE A 200 -0.77 10.78 -9.81
C ILE A 200 0.52 10.20 -10.39
N ALA A 201 1.66 10.75 -9.98
CA ALA A 201 3.00 10.33 -10.40
C ALA A 201 3.84 9.86 -9.20
N PRO A 202 4.77 8.90 -9.35
CA PRO A 202 5.52 8.34 -8.24
C PRO A 202 6.24 9.39 -7.39
N GLY A 203 6.04 9.32 -6.08
CA GLY A 203 6.63 10.24 -5.10
C GLY A 203 5.82 11.51 -4.83
N GLU A 204 4.84 11.84 -5.67
CA GLU A 204 3.96 12.99 -5.47
C GLU A 204 3.08 12.80 -4.23
N VAL A 205 2.80 13.91 -3.54
CA VAL A 205 1.97 13.94 -2.33
C VAL A 205 0.61 14.52 -2.67
N VAL A 206 -0.44 13.77 -2.33
CA VAL A 206 -1.84 14.19 -2.49
C VAL A 206 -2.39 14.54 -1.11
N LEU A 207 -2.78 15.79 -0.90
CA LEU A 207 -3.41 16.20 0.37
C LEU A 207 -4.87 15.77 0.39
N ILE A 208 -5.40 15.50 1.59
CA ILE A 208 -6.77 15.04 1.80
C ILE A 208 -7.42 15.88 2.89
N ASN A 209 -8.55 16.50 2.56
CA ASN A 209 -9.46 17.07 3.54
C ASN A 209 -10.75 16.25 3.55
N ALA A 210 -10.98 15.54 4.65
CA ALA A 210 -12.16 14.73 4.86
C ALA A 210 -13.02 15.28 6.01
N SER A 211 -14.32 15.03 5.94
CA SER A 211 -15.27 15.22 7.05
C SER A 211 -15.70 13.87 7.59
N THR A 212 -15.45 13.61 8.86
CA THR A 212 -15.89 12.38 9.54
C THR A 212 -16.92 12.72 10.63
N PRO A 213 -17.64 11.72 11.17
CA PRO A 213 -18.50 11.94 12.34
C PRO A 213 -17.76 12.48 13.57
N ALA A 214 -16.43 12.31 13.65
CA ALA A 214 -15.59 12.83 14.71
C ALA A 214 -15.00 14.23 14.41
N GLY A 215 -15.43 14.86 13.32
CA GLY A 215 -14.98 16.19 12.90
C GLY A 215 -14.05 16.18 11.69
N PRO A 216 -13.37 17.30 11.39
CA PRO A 216 -12.50 17.41 10.23
C PRO A 216 -11.27 16.50 10.37
N LEU A 217 -10.88 15.88 9.27
CA LEU A 217 -9.67 15.08 9.13
C LEU A 217 -8.83 15.66 7.98
N TYR A 218 -7.72 16.31 8.33
CA TYR A 218 -6.70 16.76 7.40
C TYR A 218 -5.56 15.76 7.41
N THR A 219 -5.23 15.21 6.25
CA THR A 219 -4.17 14.22 6.07
C THR A 219 -3.70 14.23 4.61
N GLY A 220 -3.12 13.15 4.13
CA GLY A 220 -2.69 13.00 2.76
C GLY A 220 -2.24 11.57 2.47
N VAL A 221 -1.71 11.38 1.28
CA VAL A 221 -1.06 10.15 0.84
C VAL A 221 0.09 10.49 -0.10
N GLN A 222 1.06 9.59 -0.23
CA GLN A 222 2.08 9.66 -1.27
C GLN A 222 1.79 8.60 -2.34
N VAL A 223 1.97 8.94 -3.63
CA VAL A 223 1.95 7.96 -4.71
C VAL A 223 3.16 7.04 -4.55
N LEU A 224 2.95 5.85 -3.99
CA LEU A 224 4.00 4.85 -3.80
C LEU A 224 4.39 4.17 -5.12
N TYR A 225 3.40 3.91 -5.96
CA TYR A 225 3.54 3.20 -7.22
C TYR A 225 2.63 3.80 -8.28
N ALA A 226 3.07 3.91 -9.53
CA ALA A 226 2.22 4.23 -10.67
C ALA A 226 2.86 3.75 -11.98
N ASP A 227 2.16 2.89 -12.71
CA ASP A 227 2.48 2.48 -14.08
C ASP A 227 1.27 2.67 -15.02
N ARG A 228 1.25 2.00 -16.18
CA ARG A 228 0.15 2.16 -17.13
C ARG A 228 -1.15 1.51 -16.69
N GLU A 229 -1.09 0.46 -15.87
CA GLU A 229 -2.25 -0.40 -15.54
C GLU A 229 -2.64 -0.34 -14.06
N SER A 230 -1.83 0.35 -13.25
CA SER A 230 -2.09 0.49 -11.82
C SER A 230 -1.39 1.70 -11.19
N PHE A 231 -1.84 2.04 -9.99
CA PHE A 231 -1.17 2.95 -9.07
C PHE A 231 -1.52 2.62 -7.63
N ALA A 232 -0.72 3.09 -6.69
CA ALA A 232 -0.99 2.93 -5.27
C ALA A 232 -0.54 4.12 -4.47
N PHE A 233 -1.27 4.34 -3.37
CA PHE A 233 -0.97 5.34 -2.37
C PHE A 233 -0.46 4.67 -1.09
N ILE A 234 0.56 5.25 -0.46
CA ILE A 234 0.98 4.93 0.91
C ILE A 234 0.61 6.08 1.84
N THR A 235 0.19 5.74 3.05
CA THR A 235 -0.29 6.70 4.05
C THR A 235 0.85 7.33 4.84
N PRO A 236 0.74 8.60 5.28
CA PRO A 236 1.64 9.19 6.26
C PRO A 236 1.38 8.64 7.67
N GLN A 237 2.36 8.79 8.55
CA GLN A 237 2.20 8.59 9.98
C GLN A 237 0.98 9.39 10.51
N GLY A 238 0.14 8.76 11.32
CA GLY A 238 -1.01 9.41 11.94
C GLY A 238 -2.29 9.42 11.10
N HIS A 239 -2.20 9.07 9.81
CA HIS A 239 -3.38 8.77 8.97
C HIS A 239 -4.24 7.66 9.63
N PRO A 240 -5.57 7.60 9.45
CA PRO A 240 -6.41 6.55 10.06
C PRO A 240 -5.90 5.13 9.83
N GLU A 241 -5.45 4.86 8.61
CA GLU A 241 -4.81 3.61 8.19
C GLU A 241 -3.30 3.77 8.07
N ALA A 242 -2.56 2.73 8.44
CA ALA A 242 -1.14 2.53 8.16
C ALA A 242 -1.01 1.38 7.16
N GLY A 243 -0.67 1.71 5.93
CA GLY A 243 -0.67 0.76 4.82
C GLY A 243 -0.71 1.46 3.47
N TRP A 244 -1.22 0.75 2.48
CA TRP A 244 -1.43 1.29 1.15
C TRP A 244 -2.77 0.86 0.57
N VAL A 245 -3.21 1.63 -0.43
CA VAL A 245 -4.34 1.30 -1.27
C VAL A 245 -3.89 1.32 -2.73
N SER A 246 -4.14 0.24 -3.46
CA SER A 246 -3.85 0.13 -4.89
C SER A 246 -5.12 0.18 -5.73
N PHE A 247 -4.97 0.69 -6.94
CA PHE A 247 -5.99 0.84 -7.97
C PHE A 247 -5.42 0.22 -9.23
N ASP A 248 -6.18 -0.66 -9.85
CA ASP A 248 -5.76 -1.32 -11.08
C ASP A 248 -6.94 -1.63 -11.98
N ALA A 249 -6.63 -1.83 -13.26
CA ALA A 249 -7.55 -2.38 -14.22
C ALA A 249 -6.87 -3.56 -14.92
N CYS A 250 -7.63 -4.61 -15.20
CA CYS A 250 -7.17 -5.73 -16.00
C CYS A 250 -8.31 -6.32 -16.82
N GLU A 251 -7.99 -7.03 -17.89
CA GLU A 251 -8.99 -7.77 -18.65
C GLU A 251 -9.25 -9.15 -18.00
N GLU A 252 -10.51 -9.47 -17.71
CA GLU A 252 -10.91 -10.78 -17.21
C GLU A 252 -12.19 -11.24 -17.92
N GLN A 253 -12.13 -12.39 -18.60
CA GLN A 253 -13.29 -12.99 -19.30
C GLN A 253 -13.99 -12.02 -20.26
N GLY A 254 -13.20 -11.29 -21.08
CA GLY A 254 -13.71 -10.38 -22.12
C GLY A 254 -14.36 -9.10 -21.59
N ALA A 255 -14.08 -8.69 -20.35
CA ALA A 255 -14.41 -7.36 -19.87
C ALA A 255 -13.30 -6.80 -19.00
N ILE A 256 -13.20 -5.46 -18.96
CA ILE A 256 -12.30 -4.78 -18.04
C ILE A 256 -12.86 -4.89 -16.62
N VAL A 257 -12.01 -5.29 -15.69
CA VAL A 257 -12.28 -5.30 -14.26
C VAL A 257 -11.43 -4.24 -13.61
N VAL A 258 -12.09 -3.30 -12.94
CA VAL A 258 -11.43 -2.29 -12.10
C VAL A 258 -11.44 -2.76 -10.66
N ARG A 259 -10.31 -2.55 -9.99
CA ARG A 259 -10.10 -3.00 -8.62
C ARG A 259 -9.51 -1.89 -7.76
N VAL A 260 -10.05 -1.77 -6.54
CA VAL A 260 -9.41 -1.06 -5.44
C VAL A 260 -9.05 -2.08 -4.38
N GLN A 261 -7.80 -2.10 -3.93
CA GLN A 261 -7.35 -3.01 -2.88
C GLN A 261 -6.69 -2.22 -1.75
N GLY A 262 -7.38 -2.15 -0.61
CA GLY A 262 -6.81 -1.63 0.63
C GLY A 262 -6.07 -2.74 1.38
N PHE A 263 -4.85 -2.45 1.81
CA PHE A 263 -4.00 -3.38 2.56
C PHE A 263 -3.33 -2.62 3.72
N ALA A 264 -3.98 -2.64 4.88
CA ALA A 264 -3.60 -1.76 5.98
C ALA A 264 -4.02 -2.28 7.36
N ARG A 265 -3.31 -1.80 8.38
CA ARG A 265 -3.74 -1.82 9.78
C ARG A 265 -4.34 -0.47 10.15
N ALA A 266 -5.17 -0.40 11.20
CA ALA A 266 -5.42 0.89 11.83
C ALA A 266 -4.11 1.44 12.42
N SER A 267 -3.89 2.74 12.31
CA SER A 267 -2.60 3.34 12.74
C SER A 267 -2.38 3.30 14.25
N ASP A 268 -3.43 3.45 15.04
CA ASP A 268 -3.37 3.53 16.50
C ASP A 268 -4.62 2.92 17.17
N PRO A 269 -4.61 2.74 18.51
CA PRO A 269 -5.72 2.10 19.23
C PRO A 269 -7.07 2.82 19.11
N LEU A 270 -7.08 4.15 18.99
CA LEU A 270 -8.33 4.91 18.88
C LEU A 270 -8.95 4.74 17.49
N TYR A 271 -8.12 4.73 16.44
CA TYR A 271 -8.60 4.40 15.11
C TYR A 271 -9.07 2.95 15.00
N GLU A 272 -8.39 1.99 15.62
CA GLU A 272 -8.84 0.59 15.62
C GLU A 272 -10.25 0.46 16.22
N LEU A 273 -10.46 1.04 17.41
CA LEU A 273 -11.78 1.10 18.03
C LEU A 273 -12.80 1.81 17.14
N GLY A 274 -12.41 2.92 16.51
CA GLY A 274 -13.25 3.66 15.57
C GLY A 274 -13.66 2.81 14.37
N PHE A 275 -12.73 2.03 13.80
CA PHE A 275 -13.00 1.13 12.67
C PHE A 275 -13.93 -0.01 13.04
N GLU A 276 -13.76 -0.60 14.24
CA GLU A 276 -14.64 -1.65 14.75
C GLU A 276 -16.09 -1.16 14.94
N LEU A 277 -16.27 0.06 15.46
CA LEU A 277 -17.60 0.61 15.75
C LEU A 277 -18.34 1.12 14.50
N MET A 278 -17.65 1.84 13.60
CA MET A 278 -18.30 2.49 12.46
C MET A 278 -17.38 2.72 11.24
N GLY A 279 -16.08 2.95 11.46
CA GLY A 279 -15.16 3.40 10.44
C GLY A 279 -14.99 2.45 9.27
N SER A 280 -15.10 1.12 9.48
CA SER A 280 -14.97 0.17 8.36
C SER A 280 -16.08 0.37 7.32
N ARG A 281 -17.33 0.61 7.78
CA ARG A 281 -18.46 0.83 6.86
C ARG A 281 -18.33 2.12 6.07
N MET A 282 -17.78 3.17 6.70
CA MET A 282 -17.55 4.45 6.04
C MET A 282 -16.50 4.32 4.93
N GLN A 283 -15.35 3.72 5.22
CA GLN A 283 -14.31 3.47 4.23
C GLN A 283 -14.83 2.61 3.06
N GLU A 284 -15.60 1.58 3.40
CA GLU A 284 -16.26 0.71 2.44
C GLU A 284 -17.27 1.43 1.54
N GLY A 285 -17.91 2.49 2.03
CA GLY A 285 -18.77 3.36 1.24
C GLY A 285 -17.97 4.23 0.27
N ILE A 286 -16.82 4.76 0.71
CA ILE A 286 -15.94 5.60 -0.11
C ILE A 286 -15.45 4.83 -1.35
N TRP A 287 -14.86 3.65 -1.18
CA TRP A 287 -14.31 2.91 -2.32
C TRP A 287 -15.37 2.36 -3.27
N ARG A 288 -16.55 2.00 -2.76
CA ARG A 288 -17.70 1.70 -3.61
C ARG A 288 -18.14 2.91 -4.43
N HIS A 289 -18.19 4.08 -3.81
CA HIS A 289 -18.53 5.32 -4.49
C HIS A 289 -17.53 5.62 -5.61
N VAL A 290 -16.22 5.53 -5.33
CA VAL A 290 -15.17 5.78 -6.33
C VAL A 290 -15.32 4.86 -7.55
N LEU A 291 -15.52 3.54 -7.33
CA LEU A 291 -15.68 2.59 -8.43
C LEU A 291 -16.96 2.81 -9.24
N VAL A 292 -18.08 3.13 -8.57
CA VAL A 292 -19.34 3.46 -9.26
C VAL A 292 -19.20 4.76 -10.06
N SER A 293 -18.55 5.78 -9.48
CA SER A 293 -18.29 7.05 -10.17
C SER A 293 -17.37 6.85 -11.38
N LEU A 294 -16.35 5.99 -11.27
CA LEU A 294 -15.51 5.61 -12.41
C LEU A 294 -16.33 4.90 -13.49
N GLY A 295 -17.16 3.92 -13.09
CA GLY A 295 -18.05 3.23 -14.02
C GLY A 295 -18.93 4.19 -14.81
N ARG A 296 -19.50 5.21 -14.16
CA ARG A 296 -20.30 6.26 -14.81
C ARG A 296 -19.52 7.07 -15.84
N LEU A 297 -18.23 7.36 -15.63
CA LEU A 297 -17.39 8.01 -16.65
C LEU A 297 -17.27 7.17 -17.92
N PHE A 298 -17.32 5.85 -17.80
CA PHE A 298 -17.31 4.90 -18.91
C PHE A 298 -18.72 4.50 -19.38
N GLY A 299 -19.78 5.16 -18.90
CA GLY A 299 -21.16 4.85 -19.27
C GLY A 299 -21.69 3.52 -18.72
N VAL A 300 -21.05 2.95 -17.70
CA VAL A 300 -21.44 1.67 -17.08
C VAL A 300 -22.02 1.89 -15.69
N GLU A 301 -23.21 1.35 -15.47
CA GLU A 301 -23.74 1.11 -14.14
C GLU A 301 -23.45 -0.32 -13.71
N GLY A 302 -22.89 -0.52 -12.52
CA GLY A 302 -22.56 -1.85 -12.04
C GLY A 302 -22.46 -1.91 -10.52
N TYR A 303 -22.45 -3.14 -10.01
CA TYR A 303 -22.30 -3.41 -8.60
C TYR A 303 -20.82 -3.62 -8.25
N VAL A 304 -20.43 -3.10 -7.09
CA VAL A 304 -19.09 -3.29 -6.54
C VAL A 304 -19.11 -4.47 -5.57
N ASN A 305 -18.47 -5.56 -5.97
CA ASN A 305 -18.22 -6.69 -5.08
C ASN A 305 -17.11 -6.33 -4.08
N LEU A 306 -17.26 -6.77 -2.83
CA LEU A 306 -16.27 -6.57 -1.77
C LEU A 306 -15.90 -7.90 -1.12
N GLU A 307 -14.63 -8.23 -1.18
CA GLU A 307 -14.00 -9.31 -0.42
C GLU A 307 -13.16 -8.73 0.71
N LYS A 308 -13.24 -9.33 1.90
CA LYS A 308 -12.43 -8.93 3.05
C LYS A 308 -11.72 -10.14 3.63
N SER A 309 -10.44 -9.98 3.94
CA SER A 309 -9.65 -10.97 4.65
C SER A 309 -8.88 -10.31 5.79
N CYS A 310 -8.93 -10.92 6.97
CA CYS A 310 -8.04 -10.55 8.07
C CYS A 310 -6.74 -11.34 7.89
N VAL A 311 -5.70 -10.65 7.43
CA VAL A 311 -4.38 -11.26 7.13
C VAL A 311 -3.56 -11.44 8.40
N GLY A 312 -3.67 -10.48 9.34
CA GLY A 312 -3.00 -10.51 10.63
C GLY A 312 -3.99 -10.13 11.73
N ASN A 313 -4.25 -11.05 12.66
CA ASN A 313 -5.27 -10.87 13.70
C ASN A 313 -4.72 -10.33 15.04
N ASP A 314 -3.44 -9.95 15.07
CA ASP A 314 -2.74 -9.45 16.24
C ASP A 314 -2.81 -7.92 16.35
N PHE A 315 -2.64 -7.42 17.57
CA PHE A 315 -2.46 -6.00 17.86
C PHE A 315 -0.99 -5.71 18.16
N GLN A 316 -0.41 -4.71 17.50
CA GLN A 316 0.99 -4.31 17.66
C GLN A 316 1.13 -3.26 18.77
N TRP A 317 1.11 -3.70 20.03
CA TRP A 317 1.14 -2.79 21.19
C TRP A 317 2.37 -1.87 21.25
N GLU A 318 3.50 -2.29 20.67
CA GLU A 318 4.67 -1.42 20.50
C GLU A 318 4.39 -0.18 19.63
N ARG A 319 3.32 -0.20 18.82
CA ARG A 319 2.84 0.91 17.99
C ARG A 319 1.73 1.73 18.65
N ALA A 320 1.33 1.43 19.90
CA ALA A 320 0.27 2.19 20.57
C ALA A 320 0.61 3.70 20.72
N GLY A 321 1.90 4.04 20.79
CA GLY A 321 2.39 5.43 20.82
C GLY A 321 2.07 6.23 19.55
N ASN A 322 1.65 5.59 18.46
CA ASN A 322 1.20 6.27 17.24
C ASN A 322 0.03 7.23 17.48
N VAL A 323 -0.73 7.05 18.57
CA VAL A 323 -1.81 7.97 18.99
C VAL A 323 -1.35 9.43 19.08
N TRP A 324 -0.06 9.67 19.37
CA TRP A 324 0.55 11.00 19.36
C TRP A 324 0.43 11.74 18.02
N TYR A 325 0.41 10.97 16.93
CA TYR A 325 0.32 11.49 15.57
C TYR A 325 -1.11 11.45 15.02
N ASN A 326 -2.11 11.01 15.80
CA ASN A 326 -3.47 10.80 15.33
C ASN A 326 -4.03 12.03 14.59
N ALA A 327 -4.22 11.89 13.27
CA ALA A 327 -4.59 12.99 12.40
C ALA A 327 -5.99 13.58 12.72
N GLN A 328 -6.94 12.78 13.19
CA GLN A 328 -8.28 13.25 13.58
C GLN A 328 -8.19 14.19 14.79
N ILE A 329 -7.46 13.78 15.84
CA ILE A 329 -7.25 14.60 17.05
C ILE A 329 -6.52 15.89 16.70
N ARG A 330 -5.43 15.78 15.93
CA ARG A 330 -4.62 16.94 15.53
C ARG A 330 -5.39 17.90 14.63
N SER A 331 -6.21 17.37 13.72
CA SER A 331 -7.08 18.18 12.84
C SER A 331 -8.18 18.91 13.62
N ALA A 332 -8.80 18.25 14.60
CA ALA A 332 -9.77 18.90 15.47
C ALA A 332 -9.12 20.03 16.29
N GLY A 333 -7.94 19.78 16.88
CA GLY A 333 -7.16 20.79 17.58
C GLY A 333 -6.79 21.97 16.68
N TYR A 334 -6.29 21.70 15.47
CA TYR A 334 -5.95 22.72 14.48
C TYR A 334 -7.17 23.56 14.07
N ALA A 335 -8.31 22.92 13.81
CA ALA A 335 -9.55 23.62 13.46
C ALA A 335 -10.03 24.54 14.59
N LEU A 336 -9.94 24.08 15.85
CA LEU A 336 -10.29 24.89 17.02
C LEU A 336 -9.37 26.11 17.19
N MET A 337 -8.05 25.94 17.01
CA MET A 337 -7.10 27.06 17.07
C MET A 337 -7.40 28.09 15.99
N ARG A 338 -7.66 27.64 14.75
CA ARG A 338 -8.01 28.52 13.64
C ARG A 338 -9.32 29.28 13.88
N LEU A 339 -10.32 28.66 14.50
CA LEU A 339 -11.56 29.33 14.91
C LEU A 339 -11.34 30.35 16.03
N ALA A 340 -10.37 30.11 16.92
CA ALA A 340 -9.99 31.02 17.99
C ALA A 340 -9.07 32.17 17.52
N GLY A 341 -8.63 32.17 16.26
CA GLY A 341 -7.72 33.17 15.70
C GLY A 341 -6.26 33.05 16.19
N LEU A 342 -5.88 31.85 16.67
CA LEU A 342 -4.52 31.49 17.12
C LEU A 342 -3.77 30.74 16.01
#